data_AF-A0A0F8Z300-F1
#
_entry.id   AF-A0A0F8Z300-F1
#
_cell.length_a   1.000
_cell.length_b   1.000
_cell.length_c   1.000
_cell.angle_alpha   90.00
_cell.angle_beta   90.00
_cell.angle_gamma   90.00
#
_symmetry.space_group_name_H-M   'P 1'
#
loop_
_entity.id
_entity.type
_entity.pdbx_description
1 polymer ?
#
loop_
_entity_poly.entity_id
_entity_poly.type
_entity_poly.pdbx_seq_one_letter_code
_entity_poly.pdbx_strand_id
1 'polypeptide(L)'
;ENGKKALQVCKKNNDKLIHLLITDVIMPDMGGSELAKKLEKLKPNMKILYISGYTDNAIVHHGVLDEGVPFLQKPFSPQALARKVREVFDSE
;
A
#
# COMPACT_ATOMS: atom_id res chain seq x y z
N GLU A 1 10.44 -6.63 6.74
CA GLU A 1 11.01 -5.29 7.02
C GLU A 1 9.85 -4.34 7.35
N ASN A 2 9.99 -3.41 8.31
CA ASN A 2 8.86 -2.61 8.84
C ASN A 2 8.64 -1.28 8.11
N GLY A 3 7.51 -0.60 8.36
CA GLY A 3 7.16 0.65 7.69
C GLY A 3 8.14 1.81 7.94
N LYS A 4 8.77 1.87 9.12
CA LYS A 4 9.78 2.89 9.46
C LYS A 4 10.95 2.89 8.48
N LYS A 5 11.45 1.71 8.11
CA LYS A 5 12.55 1.56 7.14
C LYS A 5 12.14 2.04 5.74
N ALA A 6 10.93 1.68 5.30
CA ALA A 6 10.40 2.12 4.01
C ALA A 6 10.28 3.65 3.92
N LEU A 7 9.78 4.30 4.98
CA LEU A 7 9.70 5.76 5.06
C LEU A 7 11.10 6.41 4.97
N GLN A 8 12.10 5.84 5.64
CA GLN A 8 13.48 6.34 5.55
C GLN A 8 14.06 6.21 4.13
N VAL A 9 13.80 5.09 3.44
CA VAL A 9 14.24 4.89 2.05
C VAL A 9 13.61 5.94 1.13
N CYS A 10 12.31 6.21 1.28
CA CYS A 10 11.62 7.22 0.49
C CYS A 10 12.17 8.64 0.76
N LYS A 11 12.41 8.98 2.03
CA LYS A 11 13.00 10.29 2.41
C LYS A 11 14.41 10.47 1.85
N LYS A 12 15.23 9.41 1.86
CA LYS A 12 16.59 9.44 1.30
C LYS A 12 16.62 9.55 -0.23
N ASN A 13 15.55 9.13 -0.91
CA ASN A 13 15.41 9.17 -2.36
C ASN A 13 14.26 10.12 -2.76
N ASN A 14 14.18 11.29 -2.12
CA ASN A 14 13.05 12.21 -2.31
C ASN A 14 13.01 12.81 -3.74
N ASP A 15 14.15 12.86 -4.41
CA ASP A 15 14.33 13.23 -5.81
C ASP A 15 13.83 12.15 -6.79
N LYS A 16 13.82 10.88 -6.39
CA LYS A 16 13.41 9.79 -7.26
C LYS A 16 11.89 9.64 -7.32
N LEU A 17 11.39 9.42 -8.53
CA LEU A 17 9.98 9.13 -8.73
C LEU A 17 9.67 7.68 -8.28
N ILE A 18 8.74 7.55 -7.35
CA ILE A 18 8.18 6.27 -6.89
C ILE A 18 6.70 6.31 -7.23
N HIS A 19 6.28 5.47 -8.18
CA HIS A 19 4.92 5.49 -8.71
C HIS A 19 3.92 4.70 -7.87
N LEU A 20 4.39 3.65 -7.18
CA LEU A 20 3.54 2.72 -6.46
C LEU A 20 4.21 2.28 -5.16
N LEU A 21 3.46 2.41 -4.05
CA LEU A 21 3.75 1.73 -2.80
C LEU A 21 2.96 0.42 -2.75
N ILE A 22 3.66 -0.70 -2.56
CA ILE A 22 3.04 -1.99 -2.22
C ILE A 22 3.38 -2.29 -0.76
N THR A 23 2.38 -2.44 0.11
CA THR A 23 2.63 -2.59 1.55
C THR A 23 1.63 -3.52 2.23
N ASP A 24 2.09 -4.27 3.23
CA ASP A 24 1.19 -5.02 4.10
C ASP A 24 0.40 -4.05 4.98
N VAL A 25 -0.89 -4.33 5.20
CA VAL A 25 -1.74 -3.50 6.05
C VAL A 25 -1.23 -3.54 7.50
N ILE A 26 -0.91 -4.73 8.00
CA ILE A 26 -0.52 -4.95 9.40
C ILE A 26 0.95 -5.32 9.45
N MET A 27 1.75 -4.47 10.09
CA MET A 27 3.17 -4.71 10.35
C MET A 27 3.52 -4.20 11.76
N PRO A 28 4.53 -4.79 12.43
CA PRO A 28 5.05 -4.24 13.68
C PRO A 28 5.55 -2.80 13.52
N ASP A 29 5.49 -2.03 14.61
CA ASP A 29 5.89 -0.62 14.75
C ASP A 29 5.10 0.41 13.93
N MET A 30 4.98 0.18 12.62
CA MET A 30 4.32 1.07 11.66
C MET A 30 3.69 0.20 10.58
N GLY A 31 2.35 0.14 10.61
CA GLY A 31 1.55 -0.56 9.60
C GLY A 31 1.56 0.17 8.25
N GLY A 32 1.09 -0.53 7.22
CA GLY A 32 1.02 0.01 5.87
C GLY A 32 0.14 1.26 5.77
N SER A 33 -0.98 1.30 6.50
CA SER A 33 -1.90 2.45 6.51
C SER A 33 -1.24 3.71 7.07
N GLU A 34 -0.47 3.59 8.17
CA GLU A 34 0.28 4.72 8.72
C GLU A 34 1.44 5.14 7.80
N LEU A 35 2.13 4.18 7.19
CA LEU A 35 3.20 4.45 6.21
C LEU A 35 2.67 5.22 5.00
N ALA A 36 1.56 4.76 4.42
CA ALA A 36 0.90 5.37 3.28
C ALA A 36 0.52 6.83 3.56
N LYS A 37 -0.18 7.10 4.67
CA LYS A 37 -0.55 8.47 5.08
C LYS A 37 0.66 9.40 5.22
N LYS A 38 1.81 8.87 5.64
CA LYS A 38 3.07 9.66 5.73
C LYS A 38 3.70 9.88 4.37
N LEU A 39 3.63 8.89 3.47
CA LEU A 39 4.22 8.98 2.14
C LEU A 39 3.36 9.79 1.17
N GLU A 40 2.03 9.81 1.30
CA GLU A 40 1.14 10.68 0.52
C GLU A 40 1.53 12.16 0.69
N LYS A 41 1.89 12.57 1.91
CA LYS A 41 2.38 13.94 2.20
C LYS A 41 3.72 14.25 1.51
N LEU A 42 4.53 13.24 1.23
CA LEU A 42 5.86 13.38 0.60
C LEU A 42 5.81 13.18 -0.92
N LYS A 43 4.89 12.34 -1.39
CA LYS A 43 4.74 11.86 -2.76
C LYS A 43 3.25 11.81 -3.11
N PRO A 44 2.60 12.96 -3.35
CA PRO A 44 1.14 13.03 -3.52
C PRO A 44 0.61 12.27 -4.74
N ASN A 45 1.46 12.02 -5.75
CA ASN A 45 1.08 11.29 -6.96
C ASN A 45 1.39 9.78 -6.88
N MET A 46 1.89 9.30 -5.75
CA MET A 46 2.21 7.87 -5.59
C MET A 46 0.92 7.10 -5.34
N LYS A 47 0.65 6.11 -6.19
CA LYS A 47 -0.46 5.16 -5.98
C LYS A 47 -0.11 4.20 -4.84
N ILE A 48 -1.12 3.63 -4.20
CA ILE A 48 -0.94 2.70 -3.08
C ILE A 48 -1.73 1.42 -3.35
N LEU A 49 -1.06 0.28 -3.15
CA LEU A 49 -1.65 -1.05 -3.16
C LEU A 49 -1.36 -1.74 -1.83
N TYR A 50 -2.41 -2.02 -1.08
CA TYR A 50 -2.30 -2.77 0.17
C TYR A 50 -2.29 -4.28 -0.08
N ILE A 51 -1.65 -5.03 0.79
CA ILE A 51 -1.70 -6.49 0.82
C ILE A 51 -2.20 -6.91 2.20
N SER A 52 -3.18 -7.82 2.26
CA SER A 52 -3.73 -8.29 3.55
C SER A 52 -4.06 -9.77 3.53
N GLY A 53 -3.89 -10.45 4.67
CA GLY A 53 -4.40 -11.82 4.87
C GLY A 53 -5.87 -11.89 5.23
N TYR A 54 -6.49 -10.75 5.54
CA TYR A 54 -7.91 -10.65 5.85
C TYR A 54 -8.73 -10.44 4.57
N THR A 55 -10.00 -10.81 4.61
CA THR A 55 -10.95 -10.54 3.52
C THR A 55 -11.27 -9.06 3.43
N ASP A 56 -11.76 -8.61 2.27
CA ASP A 56 -12.19 -7.22 2.00
C ASP A 56 -13.09 -6.68 3.13
N ASN A 57 -14.19 -7.39 3.39
CA ASN A 57 -15.16 -7.06 4.42
C ASN A 57 -14.52 -6.93 5.80
N ALA A 58 -13.55 -7.78 6.16
CA ALA A 58 -12.91 -7.71 7.47
C ALA A 58 -12.03 -6.45 7.60
N ILE A 59 -11.34 -6.04 6.55
CA ILE A 59 -10.44 -4.87 6.60
C ILE A 59 -11.26 -3.57 6.68
N VAL A 60 -12.35 -3.49 5.91
CA VAL A 60 -13.25 -2.32 5.90
C VAL A 60 -14.09 -2.26 7.18
N HIS A 61 -14.71 -3.35 7.62
CA HIS A 61 -15.51 -3.36 8.85
C HIS A 61 -14.69 -3.12 10.12
N HIS A 62 -13.40 -3.47 10.12
CA HIS A 62 -12.50 -3.14 11.22
C HIS A 62 -11.90 -1.72 11.12
N GLY A 63 -12.31 -0.91 10.13
CA GLY A 63 -11.87 0.47 9.96
C GLY A 63 -10.40 0.62 9.63
N VAL A 64 -9.79 -0.42 9.03
CA VAL A 64 -8.35 -0.46 8.78
C VAL A 64 -8.00 0.24 7.47
N LEU A 65 -8.86 0.11 6.46
CA LEU A 65 -8.82 0.83 5.19
C LEU A 65 -10.18 1.46 4.89
N ASP A 66 -10.17 2.57 4.16
CA ASP A 66 -11.38 3.21 3.65
C ASP A 66 -11.98 2.41 2.47
N GLU A 67 -13.27 2.58 2.20
CA GLU A 67 -13.92 1.96 1.05
C GLU A 67 -13.28 2.43 -0.27
N GLY A 68 -13.13 1.50 -1.22
CA GLY A 68 -12.54 1.78 -2.53
C GLY A 68 -11.01 1.81 -2.56
N VAL A 69 -10.34 1.63 -1.42
CA VAL A 69 -8.88 1.54 -1.38
C VAL A 69 -8.39 0.27 -2.09
N PRO A 70 -7.42 0.36 -3.02
CA PRO A 70 -6.89 -0.83 -3.68
C PRO A 70 -6.14 -1.75 -2.73
N PHE A 71 -6.56 -3.02 -2.65
CA PHE A 71 -5.85 -4.05 -1.91
C PHE A 71 -5.78 -5.39 -2.66
N LEU A 72 -4.86 -6.25 -2.25
CA LEU A 72 -4.64 -7.60 -2.73
C LEU A 72 -4.68 -8.58 -1.56
N GLN A 73 -5.62 -9.52 -1.60
CA GLN A 73 -5.76 -10.54 -0.56
C GLN A 73 -4.67 -11.62 -0.68
N LYS A 74 -4.11 -12.06 0.44
CA LYS A 74 -3.24 -13.24 0.54
C LYS A 74 -4.07 -14.52 0.75
N PRO A 75 -3.66 -15.66 0.19
CA PRO A 75 -2.55 -15.82 -0.76
C PRO A 75 -2.92 -15.32 -2.16
N PHE A 76 -1.92 -14.87 -2.94
CA PHE A 76 -2.09 -14.42 -4.32
C PHE A 76 -1.02 -15.00 -5.23
N SER A 77 -1.33 -15.13 -6.52
CA SER A 77 -0.36 -15.50 -7.55
C SER A 77 0.40 -14.28 -8.08
N PRO A 78 1.58 -14.46 -8.70
CA PRO A 78 2.27 -13.37 -9.40
C PRO A 78 1.40 -12.70 -10.47
N GLN A 79 0.56 -13.47 -11.17
CA GLN A 79 -0.39 -12.94 -12.16
C GLN A 79 -1.46 -12.05 -11.51
N ALA A 80 -1.96 -12.45 -10.33
CA ALA A 80 -2.92 -11.62 -9.58
C ALA A 80 -2.29 -10.30 -9.13
N LEU A 81 -1.02 -10.33 -8.67
CA LEU A 81 -0.28 -9.11 -8.35
C LEU A 81 -0.10 -8.20 -9.58
N ALA A 82 0.36 -8.76 -10.70
CA ALA A 82 0.56 -7.99 -11.93
C ALA A 82 -0.74 -7.37 -12.45
N ARG A 83 -1.85 -8.12 -12.40
CA ARG A 83 -3.17 -7.60 -12.77
C ARG A 83 -3.59 -6.46 -11.83
N LYS A 84 -3.41 -6.62 -10.53
CA LYS A 84 -3.80 -5.60 -9.55
C LYS A 84 -2.97 -4.32 -9.68
N VAL A 85 -1.67 -4.45 -9.95
CA VAL A 85 -0.79 -3.32 -10.26
C VAL A 85 -1.30 -2.57 -11.49
N ARG A 86 -1.69 -3.29 -12.55
CA ARG A 86 -2.28 -2.66 -13.75
C ARG A 86 -3.58 -1.95 -13.43
N GLU A 87 -4.51 -2.61 -12.73
CA GLU A 87 -5.78 -1.99 -12.29
C GLU A 87 -5.57 -0.67 -11.51
N VAL A 88 -4.54 -0.60 -10.65
CA VAL A 88 -4.21 0.60 -9.86
C VAL A 88 -3.69 1.77 -10.70
N PHE A 89 -3.04 1.47 -11.82
CA PHE A 89 -2.55 2.49 -12.76
C PHE A 89 -3.60 2.87 -13.80
N ASP A 90 -4.50 1.96 -14.16
CA ASP A 90 -5.57 2.19 -15.14
C ASP A 90 -6.79 2.88 -14.52
N SER A 91 -6.96 2.83 -13.19
CA SER A 91 -7.99 3.60 -12.49
C SER A 91 -7.60 5.08 -12.38
N GLU A 92 -8.22 5.89 -13.23
CA GLU A 92 -8.28 7.35 -13.11
C GLU A 92 -9.45 7.79 -12.23
#